data_AF-A0A520Q9R8-F1
#
_entry.id   AF-A0A520Q9R8-F1
#
_cell.length_a   1.000
_cell.length_b   1.000
_cell.length_c   1.000
_cell.angle_alpha   90.00
_cell.angle_beta   90.00
_cell.angle_gamma   90.00
#
_symmetry.space_group_name_H-M   'P 1'
#
loop_
_entity.id
_entity.type
_entity.pdbx_description
1 polymer ?
#
loop_
_entity_poly.entity_id
_entity_poly.type
_entity_poly.pdbx_seq_one_letter_code
_entity_poly.pdbx_strand_id
1 'polypeptide(L)'
;MAGAPGGCSSPSSSRARPGIRAPHMPLAGDDSLWARSGMMRAMRRLPFLTAAALTALLSLTSVASAQEARELFLQGQAAYETGDYDTAVQNWERAYELDPRPLLQYNLAQAYERLGLLDQAVAAYRVYIENTPGDDQRAQNARARIASLEQRVGNTSIRLTGGVEGAAILVDGEDRGRLPHPDPLRVDPGSHRVVVRAEGYEDFVSVVAV
;
A
#
# COMPACT_ATOMS: atom_id res chain seq x y z
N MET A 1 44.34 -48.85 -12.51
CA MET A 1 45.74 -48.49 -12.82
C MET A 1 46.01 -47.10 -12.27
N ALA A 2 47.08 -46.96 -11.47
CA ALA A 2 47.88 -45.78 -11.09
C ALA A 2 47.18 -44.42 -10.89
N GLY A 3 47.46 -43.61 -9.87
CA GLY A 3 48.46 -43.59 -8.82
C GLY A 3 48.38 -42.23 -8.13
N ALA A 4 48.60 -42.20 -6.82
CA ALA A 4 48.73 -41.01 -5.96
C ALA A 4 50.09 -40.29 -6.22
N PRO A 5 50.69 -39.46 -5.33
CA PRO A 5 50.25 -38.71 -4.12
C PRO A 5 50.89 -37.28 -4.02
N GLY A 6 50.69 -36.58 -2.90
CA GLY A 6 51.61 -35.55 -2.36
C GLY A 6 50.86 -34.35 -1.76
N GLY A 7 50.92 -33.99 -0.48
CA GLY A 7 51.90 -34.25 0.57
C GLY A 7 52.76 -33.01 0.82
N CYS A 8 52.56 -32.32 1.96
CA CYS A 8 53.51 -31.53 2.77
C CYS A 8 52.70 -30.72 3.80
N SER A 9 52.67 -31.03 5.10
CA SER A 9 53.73 -30.91 6.13
C SER A 9 53.91 -29.49 6.69
N SER A 10 53.68 -29.39 8.00
CA SER A 10 53.84 -28.28 8.98
C SER A 10 55.31 -27.77 9.07
N PRO A 11 55.74 -26.77 9.92
CA PRO A 11 55.58 -26.78 11.38
C PRO A 11 55.66 -25.42 12.18
N SER A 12 55.55 -25.56 13.51
CA SER A 12 56.23 -24.82 14.62
C SER A 12 55.88 -23.33 14.85
N SER A 13 55.20 -22.95 15.94
CA SER A 13 55.63 -22.84 17.36
C SER A 13 56.59 -21.68 17.67
N SER A 14 56.21 -20.79 18.60
CA SER A 14 57.08 -19.93 19.44
C SER A 14 56.23 -18.74 19.95
N ARG A 15 56.26 -18.25 21.19
CA ARG A 15 56.90 -18.61 22.47
C ARG A 15 56.35 -17.60 23.49
N ALA A 16 56.21 -18.05 24.73
CA ALA A 16 55.75 -17.28 25.89
C ALA A 16 56.63 -16.06 26.25
N ARG A 17 56.07 -15.11 27.01
CA ARG A 17 56.77 -14.36 28.07
C ARG A 17 55.81 -13.98 29.22
N PRO A 18 56.12 -14.35 30.47
CA PRO A 18 55.51 -13.80 31.67
C PRO A 18 56.47 -12.88 32.45
N GLY A 19 55.87 -11.93 33.19
CA GLY A 19 56.38 -11.38 34.45
C GLY A 19 57.39 -10.22 34.39
N ILE A 20 57.13 -9.17 35.19
CA ILE A 20 58.05 -8.60 36.20
C ILE A 20 57.24 -7.68 37.14
N ARG A 21 57.70 -7.62 38.39
CA ARG A 21 57.01 -7.29 39.64
C ARG A 21 57.67 -6.08 40.32
N ALA A 22 56.84 -5.13 40.78
CA ALA A 22 56.95 -4.24 41.97
C ALA A 22 58.20 -3.33 42.16
N PRO A 23 58.32 -2.52 43.25
CA PRO A 23 57.40 -1.57 43.91
C PRO A 23 58.07 -0.17 44.11
N HIS A 24 57.35 0.83 44.65
CA HIS A 24 57.83 1.68 45.76
C HIS A 24 56.72 2.56 46.32
N MET A 25 56.71 2.65 47.65
CA MET A 25 55.92 3.53 48.50
C MET A 25 56.87 4.61 49.05
N PRO A 26 56.40 5.82 49.36
CA PRO A 26 56.58 6.25 50.74
C PRO A 26 55.34 6.94 51.34
N LEU A 27 55.40 6.94 52.67
CA LEU A 27 54.43 7.35 53.68
C LEU A 27 54.51 8.87 54.00
N ALA A 28 53.56 9.28 54.84
CA ALA A 28 53.43 10.53 55.60
C ALA A 28 52.72 11.66 54.82
N GLY A 29 51.68 12.32 55.33
CA GLY A 29 51.04 12.32 56.64
C GLY A 29 50.39 13.70 56.79
N ASP A 30 49.13 13.78 57.23
CA ASP A 30 48.72 14.73 58.28
C ASP A 30 47.25 14.51 58.65
N ASP A 31 47.04 14.28 59.94
CA ASP A 31 45.75 14.22 60.61
C ASP A 31 45.33 15.64 61.00
N SER A 32 44.20 16.14 60.49
CA SER A 32 43.55 17.24 61.17
C SER A 32 42.09 17.49 60.71
N LEU A 33 41.19 17.35 61.69
CA LEU A 33 40.02 18.22 61.93
C LEU A 33 38.71 17.94 61.16
N TRP A 34 37.93 17.03 61.77
CA TRP A 34 36.50 17.16 62.08
C TRP A 34 35.82 18.52 61.79
N ALA A 35 34.88 18.56 60.84
CA ALA A 35 33.64 19.34 60.99
C ALA A 35 32.59 19.08 59.89
N ARG A 36 31.46 18.48 60.33
CA ARG A 36 30.07 18.92 60.10
C ARG A 36 29.46 18.78 58.70
N SER A 37 28.51 17.85 58.65
CA SER A 37 27.15 18.01 58.10
C SER A 37 26.97 18.87 56.84
N GLY A 38 26.76 18.21 55.71
CA GLY A 38 26.40 18.86 54.46
C GLY A 38 25.73 17.90 53.50
N MET A 39 24.42 17.80 53.67
CA MET A 39 23.44 17.16 52.81
C MET A 39 23.71 17.32 51.31
N MET A 40 23.37 16.27 50.55
CA MET A 40 23.06 16.21 49.12
C MET A 40 24.07 15.50 48.22
N ARG A 41 23.83 14.19 48.09
CA ARG A 41 23.93 13.50 46.79
C ARG A 41 23.12 14.29 45.77
N ALA A 42 23.78 15.10 44.95
CA ALA A 42 23.19 15.61 43.72
C ALA A 42 23.04 14.42 42.76
N MET A 43 21.93 13.70 42.92
CA MET A 43 21.44 12.70 41.96
C MET A 43 21.31 13.36 40.60
N ARG A 44 22.30 13.13 39.74
CA ARG A 44 22.16 13.26 38.30
C ARG A 44 21.31 12.09 37.80
N ARG A 45 20.01 12.16 38.09
CA ARG A 45 18.93 11.27 37.62
C ARG A 45 17.86 12.21 37.04
N LEU A 46 17.29 12.08 35.85
CA LEU A 46 17.26 11.04 34.82
C LEU A 46 16.52 11.73 33.63
N PRO A 47 17.03 11.86 32.40
CA PRO A 47 16.21 12.36 31.27
C PRO A 47 15.34 11.22 30.71
N PHE A 48 14.65 10.47 31.58
CA PHE A 48 13.88 9.28 31.22
C PHE A 48 12.36 9.48 31.34
N LEU A 49 11.89 10.53 32.02
CA LEU A 49 10.46 10.76 32.25
C LEU A 49 9.74 11.48 31.10
N THR A 50 10.44 12.31 30.32
CA THR A 50 9.84 12.97 29.14
C THR A 50 9.74 12.03 27.94
N ALA A 51 10.70 11.10 27.77
CA ALA A 51 10.65 10.09 26.71
C ALA A 51 9.49 9.11 26.90
N ALA A 52 9.25 8.64 28.13
CA ALA A 52 8.18 7.69 28.44
C ALA A 52 6.76 8.26 28.21
N ALA A 53 6.54 9.53 28.54
CA ALA A 53 5.27 10.21 28.33
C ALA A 53 4.96 10.44 26.85
N LEU A 54 5.97 10.76 26.03
CA LEU A 54 5.80 10.95 24.59
C LEU A 54 5.55 9.62 23.87
N THR A 55 6.23 8.53 24.26
CA THR A 55 5.97 7.19 23.71
C THR A 55 4.59 6.64 24.09
N ALA A 56 4.08 6.95 25.29
CA ALA A 56 2.74 6.56 25.71
C ALA A 56 1.65 7.27 24.89
N LEU A 57 1.84 8.56 24.58
CA LEU A 57 0.89 9.33 23.76
C LEU A 57 0.86 8.86 22.29
N LEU A 58 2.02 8.56 21.67
CA LEU A 58 2.05 8.02 20.30
C LEU A 58 1.43 6.62 20.18
N SER A 59 1.51 5.81 21.24
CA SER A 59 0.94 4.45 21.23
C SER A 59 -0.59 4.47 21.32
N LEU A 60 -1.18 5.45 22.03
CA LEU A 60 -2.63 5.57 22.18
C LEU A 60 -3.33 5.97 20.88
N THR A 61 -2.75 6.89 20.10
CA THR A 61 -3.34 7.33 18.82
C THR A 61 -3.34 6.22 17.77
N SER A 62 -2.28 5.42 17.69
CA SER A 62 -2.17 4.29 16.77
C SER A 62 -3.16 3.16 17.08
N VAL A 63 -3.45 2.90 18.35
CA VAL A 63 -4.45 1.86 18.72
C VAL A 63 -5.87 2.34 18.41
N ALA A 64 -6.17 3.62 18.65
CA ALA A 64 -7.46 4.20 18.30
C ALA A 64 -7.72 4.16 16.77
N SER A 65 -6.72 4.49 15.95
CA SER A 65 -6.86 4.43 14.48
C SER A 65 -7.03 3.00 13.96
N ALA A 66 -6.35 2.01 14.56
CA ALA A 66 -6.50 0.61 14.19
C ALA A 66 -7.88 0.04 14.56
N GLN A 67 -8.45 0.48 15.69
CA GLN A 67 -9.81 0.09 16.10
C GLN A 67 -10.86 0.69 15.16
N GLU A 68 -10.74 1.98 14.82
CA GLU A 68 -11.62 2.65 13.86
C GLU A 68 -11.57 1.97 12.48
N ALA A 69 -10.37 1.68 11.97
CA ALA A 69 -10.20 0.95 10.70
C ALA A 69 -10.89 -0.42 10.74
N ARG A 70 -10.84 -1.11 11.88
CA ARG A 70 -11.50 -2.41 12.05
C ARG A 70 -13.02 -2.30 12.04
N GLU A 71 -13.57 -1.26 12.66
CA GLU A 71 -15.02 -0.99 12.67
C GLU A 71 -15.53 -0.67 11.27
N LEU A 72 -14.83 0.21 10.55
CA LEU A 72 -15.11 0.53 9.15
C LEU A 72 -15.02 -0.72 8.26
N PHE A 73 -14.01 -1.58 8.46
CA PHE A 73 -13.90 -2.84 7.75
C PHE A 73 -15.15 -3.72 7.94
N LEU A 74 -15.65 -3.85 9.17
CA LEU A 74 -16.82 -4.67 9.50
C LEU A 74 -18.10 -4.08 8.93
N GLN A 75 -18.25 -2.76 8.95
CA GLN A 75 -19.37 -2.05 8.32
C GLN A 75 -19.37 -2.26 6.81
N GLY A 76 -18.21 -2.12 6.16
CA GLY A 76 -18.06 -2.39 4.73
C GLY A 76 -18.36 -3.85 4.38
N GLN A 77 -17.94 -4.79 5.22
CA GLN A 77 -18.27 -6.21 5.05
C GLN A 77 -19.78 -6.46 5.15
N ALA A 78 -20.45 -5.91 6.16
CA ALA A 78 -21.89 -6.04 6.32
C ALA A 78 -22.64 -5.45 5.11
N ALA A 79 -22.24 -4.27 4.63
CA ALA A 79 -22.82 -3.65 3.45
C ALA A 79 -22.62 -4.50 2.17
N TYR A 80 -21.41 -5.06 2.00
CA TYR A 80 -21.12 -5.96 0.88
C TYR A 80 -22.01 -7.22 0.90
N GLU A 81 -22.20 -7.81 2.08
CA GLU A 81 -23.05 -8.99 2.28
C GLU A 81 -24.53 -8.68 1.98
N THR A 82 -25.01 -7.46 2.24
CA THR A 82 -26.37 -7.03 1.89
C THR A 82 -26.51 -6.53 0.44
N GLY A 83 -25.41 -6.48 -0.31
CA GLY A 83 -25.38 -6.03 -1.70
C GLY A 83 -25.30 -4.51 -1.89
N ASP A 84 -25.11 -3.76 -0.81
CA ASP A 84 -24.85 -2.32 -0.87
C ASP A 84 -23.35 -2.08 -1.09
N TYR A 85 -22.94 -2.25 -2.35
CA TYR A 85 -21.53 -2.19 -2.73
C TYR A 85 -20.95 -0.77 -2.67
N ASP A 86 -21.76 0.27 -2.89
CA ASP A 86 -21.34 1.66 -2.73
C ASP A 86 -20.93 1.96 -1.28
N THR A 87 -21.77 1.60 -0.32
CA THR A 87 -21.46 1.74 1.11
C THR A 87 -20.27 0.86 1.51
N ALA A 88 -20.13 -0.33 0.92
CA ALA A 88 -18.97 -1.19 1.15
C ALA A 88 -17.65 -0.53 0.73
N VAL A 89 -17.62 0.06 -0.47
CA VAL A 89 -16.46 0.77 -1.01
C VAL A 89 -16.09 1.94 -0.10
N GLN A 90 -17.04 2.82 0.24
CA GLN A 90 -16.77 4.00 1.07
C GLN A 90 -16.13 3.63 2.41
N ASN A 91 -16.68 2.62 3.09
CA ASN A 91 -16.16 2.16 4.36
C ASN A 91 -14.79 1.50 4.23
N TRP A 92 -14.57 0.69 3.19
CA TRP A 92 -13.28 0.02 2.98
C TRP A 92 -12.18 0.96 2.49
N GLU A 93 -12.48 1.98 1.70
CA GLU A 93 -11.53 3.05 1.35
C GLU A 93 -11.08 3.77 2.62
N ARG A 94 -12.04 4.17 3.47
CA ARG A 94 -11.70 4.84 4.74
C ARG A 94 -10.92 3.93 5.68
N ALA A 95 -11.26 2.64 5.75
CA ALA A 95 -10.50 1.67 6.52
C ALA A 95 -9.06 1.55 5.99
N TYR A 96 -8.87 1.55 4.67
CA TYR A 96 -7.57 1.46 4.03
C TYR A 96 -6.71 2.70 4.25
N GLU A 97 -7.31 3.89 4.29
CA GLU A 97 -6.60 5.14 4.64
C GLU A 97 -6.03 5.11 6.07
N LEU A 98 -6.75 4.48 7.02
CA LEU A 98 -6.36 4.40 8.41
C LEU A 98 -5.37 3.25 8.70
N ASP A 99 -5.58 2.10 8.08
CA ASP A 99 -4.73 0.91 8.21
C ASP A 99 -4.60 0.20 6.84
N PRO A 100 -3.57 0.53 6.05
CA PRO A 100 -3.38 0.00 4.71
C PRO A 100 -3.04 -1.50 4.75
N ARG A 101 -4.06 -2.35 4.56
CA ARG A 101 -3.89 -3.81 4.46
C ARG A 101 -4.11 -4.30 3.04
N PRO A 102 -3.27 -5.19 2.48
CA PRO A 102 -3.48 -5.72 1.13
C PRO A 102 -4.87 -6.33 0.94
N LEU A 103 -5.39 -7.05 1.94
CA LEU A 103 -6.70 -7.69 1.83
C LEU A 103 -7.86 -6.70 1.59
N LEU A 104 -7.75 -5.45 2.08
CA LEU A 104 -8.74 -4.41 1.79
C LEU A 104 -8.78 -4.08 0.29
N GLN A 105 -7.63 -4.05 -0.39
CA GLN A 105 -7.56 -3.82 -1.84
C GLN A 105 -8.21 -4.96 -2.62
N TYR A 106 -8.05 -6.21 -2.19
CA TYR A 106 -8.78 -7.33 -2.79
C TYR A 106 -10.30 -7.19 -2.62
N ASN A 107 -10.76 -6.79 -1.42
CA ASN A 107 -12.18 -6.57 -1.14
C ASN A 107 -12.77 -5.40 -1.95
N LEU A 108 -12.04 -4.28 -2.03
CA LEU A 108 -12.39 -3.12 -2.86
C LEU A 108 -12.51 -3.53 -4.32
N ALA A 109 -11.54 -4.27 -4.84
CA ALA A 109 -11.59 -4.78 -6.21
C ALA A 109 -12.86 -5.58 -6.47
N GLN A 110 -13.22 -6.49 -5.57
CA GLN A 110 -14.46 -7.26 -5.68
C GLN A 110 -15.70 -6.37 -5.66
N ALA A 111 -15.79 -5.38 -4.78
CA ALA A 111 -16.92 -4.45 -4.74
C ALA A 111 -17.03 -3.59 -6.01
N TYR A 112 -15.91 -3.05 -6.51
CA TYR A 112 -15.88 -2.34 -7.79
C TYR A 112 -16.37 -3.20 -8.96
N GLU A 113 -16.00 -4.50 -9.01
CA GLU A 113 -16.52 -5.41 -10.03
C GLU A 113 -18.05 -5.57 -9.94
N ARG A 114 -18.62 -5.60 -8.73
CA ARG A 114 -20.06 -5.69 -8.52
C ARG A 114 -20.80 -4.41 -8.91
N LEU A 115 -20.12 -3.27 -8.80
CA LEU A 115 -20.61 -1.96 -9.26
C LEU A 115 -20.42 -1.74 -10.77
N GLY A 116 -19.69 -2.61 -11.47
CA GLY A 116 -19.35 -2.42 -12.88
C GLY A 116 -18.18 -1.45 -13.13
N LEU A 117 -17.55 -0.96 -12.06
CA LEU A 117 -16.39 -0.06 -12.07
C LEU A 117 -15.12 -0.86 -12.38
N LEU A 118 -15.01 -1.37 -13.61
CA LEU A 118 -14.02 -2.40 -13.95
C LEU A 118 -12.58 -1.91 -13.90
N ASP A 119 -12.33 -0.64 -14.25
CA ASP A 119 -10.98 -0.06 -14.19
C ASP A 119 -10.49 0.09 -12.76
N GLN A 120 -11.36 0.58 -11.87
CA GLN A 120 -11.07 0.64 -10.43
C GLN A 120 -10.82 -0.75 -9.87
N ALA A 121 -11.60 -1.75 -10.29
CA ALA A 121 -11.39 -3.14 -9.90
C ALA A 121 -10.00 -3.67 -10.34
N VAL A 122 -9.61 -3.43 -11.60
CA VAL A 122 -8.29 -3.81 -12.12
C VAL A 122 -7.18 -3.14 -11.32
N ALA A 123 -7.30 -1.84 -11.06
CA ALA A 123 -6.32 -1.08 -10.29
C ALA A 123 -6.15 -1.65 -8.86
N ALA A 124 -7.26 -1.88 -8.14
CA ALA A 124 -7.23 -2.43 -6.79
C ALA A 124 -6.64 -3.85 -6.74
N TYR A 125 -6.96 -4.72 -7.70
CA TYR A 125 -6.34 -6.05 -7.79
C TYR A 125 -4.82 -5.97 -8.03
N ARG A 126 -4.34 -5.02 -8.85
CA ARG A 126 -2.90 -4.82 -9.08
C ARG A 126 -2.20 -4.42 -7.79
N VAL A 127 -2.74 -3.43 -7.06
CA VAL A 127 -2.20 -3.03 -5.75
C VAL A 127 -2.19 -4.20 -4.78
N TYR A 128 -3.23 -5.04 -4.76
CA TYR A 128 -3.25 -6.24 -3.94
C TYR A 128 -2.11 -7.21 -4.27
N ILE A 129 -1.90 -7.51 -5.55
CA ILE A 129 -0.85 -8.43 -6.02
C ILE A 129 0.54 -7.89 -5.72
N GLU A 130 0.76 -6.58 -5.90
CA GLU A 130 2.05 -5.92 -5.63
C GLU A 130 2.47 -6.03 -4.16
N ASN A 131 1.49 -6.05 -3.25
CA ASN A 131 1.70 -6.06 -1.81
C ASN A 131 1.47 -7.42 -1.14
N THR A 132 1.34 -8.50 -1.92
CA THR A 132 1.09 -9.86 -1.41
C THR A 132 2.12 -10.86 -1.95
N PRO A 133 2.60 -11.82 -1.14
CA PRO A 133 3.48 -12.88 -1.61
C PRO A 133 2.91 -13.65 -2.82
N GLY A 134 3.80 -14.09 -3.72
CA GLY A 134 3.40 -14.68 -5.00
C GLY A 134 2.72 -16.06 -4.92
N ASP A 135 2.85 -16.77 -3.79
CA ASP A 135 2.23 -18.05 -3.49
C ASP A 135 0.82 -17.94 -2.89
N ASP A 136 0.32 -16.72 -2.64
CA ASP A 136 -1.05 -16.49 -2.18
C ASP A 136 -2.07 -16.88 -3.27
N GLN A 137 -3.01 -17.76 -2.92
CA GLN A 137 -4.06 -18.24 -3.82
C GLN A 137 -4.97 -17.10 -4.33
N ARG A 138 -5.28 -16.11 -3.49
CA ARG A 138 -6.08 -14.96 -3.90
C ARG A 138 -5.30 -14.08 -4.87
N ALA A 139 -3.98 -14.01 -4.79
CA ALA A 139 -3.18 -13.28 -5.78
C ALA A 139 -3.28 -13.95 -7.17
N GLN A 140 -3.32 -15.28 -7.22
CA GLN A 140 -3.60 -16.01 -8.47
C GLN A 140 -5.01 -15.72 -9.00
N ASN A 141 -6.01 -15.73 -8.12
CA ASN A 141 -7.39 -15.38 -8.49
C ASN A 141 -7.47 -13.94 -9.02
N ALA A 142 -6.82 -12.98 -8.35
CA ALA A 142 -6.76 -11.59 -8.76
C ALA A 142 -6.15 -11.42 -10.17
N ARG A 143 -5.08 -12.15 -10.50
CA ARG A 143 -4.51 -12.16 -11.86
C ARG A 143 -5.52 -12.64 -12.91
N ALA A 144 -6.25 -13.73 -12.60
CA ALA A 144 -7.28 -14.24 -13.49
C ALA A 144 -8.45 -13.25 -13.66
N ARG A 145 -8.85 -12.56 -12.57
CA ARG A 145 -9.86 -11.50 -12.63
C ARG A 145 -9.40 -10.34 -13.50
N ILE A 146 -8.17 -9.82 -13.31
CA ILE A 146 -7.60 -8.76 -14.15
C ILE A 146 -7.67 -9.14 -15.63
N ALA A 147 -7.19 -10.32 -16.01
CA ALA A 147 -7.21 -10.75 -17.40
C ALA A 147 -8.64 -10.78 -17.98
N SER A 148 -9.62 -11.27 -17.20
CA SER A 148 -11.03 -11.27 -17.62
C SER A 148 -11.62 -9.87 -17.72
N LEU A 149 -11.24 -8.95 -16.83
CA LEU A 149 -11.73 -7.58 -16.81
C LEU A 149 -11.14 -6.75 -17.95
N GLU A 150 -9.85 -6.87 -18.19
CA GLU A 150 -9.17 -6.18 -19.31
C GLU A 150 -9.73 -6.60 -20.67
N GLN A 151 -10.12 -7.87 -20.82
CA GLN A 151 -10.81 -8.32 -22.04
C GLN A 151 -12.21 -7.71 -22.19
N ARG A 152 -12.93 -7.50 -21.08
CA ARG A 152 -14.24 -6.85 -21.10
C ARG A 152 -14.08 -5.38 -21.48
N VAL A 153 -13.22 -4.64 -20.79
CA VAL A 153 -12.92 -3.22 -21.08
C VAL A 153 -12.41 -3.06 -22.52
N GLY A 154 -11.51 -3.93 -22.97
CA GLY A 154 -10.94 -3.86 -24.32
C GLY A 154 -11.92 -4.10 -25.47
N ASN A 155 -13.04 -4.79 -25.20
CA ASN A 155 -14.06 -5.09 -26.21
C ASN A 155 -15.24 -4.12 -26.19
N THR A 156 -15.29 -3.20 -25.24
CA THR A 156 -16.36 -2.23 -25.12
C THR A 156 -16.13 -1.06 -26.06
N SER A 157 -16.99 -0.92 -27.07
CA SER A 157 -16.89 0.18 -28.02
C SER A 157 -18.22 0.59 -28.63
N ILE A 158 -18.35 1.88 -28.91
CA ILE A 158 -19.49 2.47 -29.60
C ILE A 158 -19.09 2.72 -31.05
N ARG A 159 -19.79 2.08 -31.98
CA ARG A 159 -19.64 2.35 -33.42
C ARG A 159 -20.77 3.26 -33.88
N LEU A 160 -20.40 4.42 -34.40
CA LEU A 160 -21.34 5.34 -35.04
C LEU A 160 -21.39 5.03 -36.53
N THR A 161 -22.59 4.77 -37.06
CA THR A 161 -22.79 4.48 -38.48
C THR A 161 -23.66 5.57 -39.12
N GLY A 162 -23.07 6.33 -40.04
CA GLY A 162 -23.75 7.44 -40.73
C GLY A 162 -23.74 8.75 -39.94
N GLY A 163 -24.46 9.75 -40.45
CA GLY A 163 -24.55 11.10 -39.89
C GLY A 163 -24.00 12.17 -40.84
N VAL A 164 -24.06 13.42 -40.41
CA VAL A 164 -23.58 14.58 -41.17
C VAL A 164 -22.05 14.62 -41.12
N GLU A 165 -21.41 14.85 -42.26
CA GLU A 165 -19.95 14.99 -42.34
C GLU A 165 -19.50 16.21 -41.53
N GLY A 166 -18.46 16.03 -40.70
CA GLY A 166 -17.97 17.06 -39.79
C GLY A 166 -18.80 17.25 -38.52
N ALA A 167 -19.83 16.43 -38.28
CA ALA A 167 -20.57 16.48 -37.02
C ALA A 167 -19.67 16.13 -35.82
N ALA A 168 -19.75 16.92 -34.76
CA ALA A 168 -19.06 16.70 -33.50
C ALA A 168 -19.67 15.53 -32.72
N ILE A 169 -18.82 14.63 -32.24
CA ILE A 169 -19.20 13.50 -31.43
C ILE A 169 -18.78 13.78 -29.99
N LEU A 170 -19.71 13.69 -29.05
CA LEU A 170 -19.41 13.76 -27.63
C LEU A 170 -19.89 12.49 -26.93
N VAL A 171 -19.07 11.93 -26.06
CA VAL A 171 -19.44 10.80 -25.19
C VAL A 171 -19.26 11.26 -23.74
N ASP A 172 -20.32 11.20 -22.96
CA ASP A 172 -20.40 11.71 -21.58
C ASP A 172 -19.95 13.17 -21.43
N GLY A 173 -20.11 13.95 -22.50
CA GLY A 173 -19.71 15.36 -22.57
C GLY A 173 -18.27 15.60 -23.03
N GLU A 174 -17.46 14.56 -23.21
CA GLU A 174 -16.10 14.66 -23.74
C GLU A 174 -16.11 14.62 -25.29
N ASP A 175 -15.38 15.51 -25.96
CA ASP A 175 -15.27 15.53 -27.44
C ASP A 175 -14.44 14.33 -27.92
N ARG A 176 -15.06 13.46 -28.73
CA ARG A 176 -14.46 12.23 -29.29
C ARG A 176 -14.19 12.33 -30.79
N GLY A 177 -14.18 13.53 -31.36
CA GLY A 177 -13.83 13.78 -32.75
C GLY A 177 -15.05 14.04 -33.64
N ARG A 178 -14.93 13.71 -34.93
CA ARG A 178 -15.90 14.09 -35.96
C ARG A 178 -16.36 12.90 -36.79
N LEU A 179 -17.57 12.99 -37.36
CA LEU A 179 -18.07 12.02 -38.33
C LEU A 179 -17.58 12.32 -39.75
N PRO A 180 -17.39 11.30 -40.60
CA PRO A 180 -17.41 9.88 -40.28
C PRO A 180 -16.18 9.49 -39.43
N HIS A 181 -16.39 8.73 -38.34
CA HIS A 181 -15.31 8.28 -37.48
C HIS A 181 -14.87 6.85 -37.88
N PRO A 182 -13.59 6.62 -38.23
CA PRO A 182 -13.16 5.35 -38.82
C PRO A 182 -13.15 4.19 -37.81
N ASP A 183 -12.73 4.45 -36.57
CA ASP A 183 -12.59 3.44 -35.52
C ASP A 183 -13.77 3.46 -34.54
N PRO A 184 -14.14 2.32 -33.91
CA PRO A 184 -15.05 2.32 -32.78
C PRO A 184 -14.52 3.17 -31.63
N LEU A 185 -15.39 3.96 -31.01
CA LEU A 185 -15.05 4.74 -29.83
C LEU A 185 -14.97 3.79 -28.63
N ARG A 186 -13.77 3.59 -28.10
CA ARG A 186 -13.60 2.87 -26.83
C ARG A 186 -14.20 3.69 -25.71
N VAL A 187 -15.00 3.00 -24.90
CA VAL A 187 -15.67 3.50 -23.71
C VAL A 187 -15.63 2.41 -22.65
N ASP A 188 -15.76 2.81 -21.39
CA ASP A 188 -15.84 1.85 -20.29
C ASP A 188 -17.14 1.03 -20.38
N PRO A 189 -17.24 -0.13 -19.72
CA PRO A 189 -18.51 -0.84 -19.61
C PRO A 189 -19.53 -0.03 -18.83
N GLY A 190 -20.74 0.10 -19.35
CA GLY A 190 -21.76 0.92 -18.71
C GLY A 190 -22.66 1.66 -19.68
N SER A 191 -23.46 2.57 -19.12
CA SER A 191 -24.34 3.44 -19.90
C SER A 191 -23.63 4.74 -20.24
N HIS A 192 -23.44 5.00 -21.52
CA HIS A 192 -22.76 6.19 -22.03
C HIS A 192 -23.75 7.09 -22.77
N ARG A 193 -23.71 8.39 -22.48
CA ARG A 193 -24.51 9.38 -23.18
C ARG A 193 -23.74 9.87 -24.40
N VAL A 194 -24.20 9.48 -25.58
CA VAL A 194 -23.64 9.88 -26.87
C VAL A 194 -24.43 11.06 -27.42
N VAL A 195 -23.73 12.12 -27.79
CA VAL A 195 -24.28 13.30 -28.46
C VAL A 195 -23.59 13.49 -29.80
N VAL A 196 -24.37 13.69 -30.85
CA VAL A 196 -23.86 14.08 -32.16
C VAL A 196 -24.45 15.44 -32.53
N ARG A 197 -23.58 16.43 -32.78
CA ARG A 197 -23.95 17.82 -33.08
C ARG A 197 -23.42 18.24 -34.44
N ALA A 198 -24.27 18.88 -35.24
CA ALA A 198 -23.88 19.48 -36.51
C ALA A 198 -24.54 20.86 -36.66
N GLU A 199 -23.88 21.79 -37.36
CA GLU A 199 -24.42 23.12 -37.62
C GLU A 199 -25.67 23.02 -38.51
N GLY A 200 -26.76 23.68 -38.11
CA GLY A 200 -28.04 23.65 -38.82
C GLY A 200 -28.90 22.40 -38.56
N TYR A 201 -28.49 21.53 -37.62
CA TYR A 201 -29.23 20.33 -37.21
C TYR A 201 -29.54 20.36 -35.71
N GLU A 202 -30.59 19.66 -35.31
CA GLU A 202 -30.83 19.38 -33.89
C GLU A 202 -29.82 18.35 -33.37
N ASP A 203 -29.41 18.49 -32.11
CA ASP A 203 -28.52 17.55 -31.45
C ASP A 203 -29.16 16.17 -31.37
N PHE A 204 -28.48 15.15 -31.91
CA PHE A 204 -28.86 13.77 -31.67
C PHE A 204 -28.31 13.34 -30.31
N VAL A 205 -29.18 12.81 -29.44
CA VAL A 205 -28.79 12.32 -28.10
C VAL A 205 -29.27 10.89 -27.94
N SER A 206 -28.37 10.00 -27.55
CA SER A 206 -28.69 8.60 -27.24
C SER A 206 -27.92 8.13 -26.02
N VAL A 207 -28.52 7.24 -25.23
CA VAL A 207 -27.83 6.53 -24.15
C VAL A 207 -27.60 5.11 -24.63
N VAL A 208 -26.33 4.73 -24.74
CA VAL A 208 -25.91 3.41 -25.22
C VAL A 208 -25.32 2.65 -24.04
N ALA A 209 -25.90 1.49 -23.73
CA ALA A 209 -25.33 0.54 -22.79
C ALA A 209 -24.40 -0.40 -23.55
N VAL A 210 -23.17 -0.55 -23.06
CA VAL A 210 -22.09 -1.30 -23.72
C VAL A 210 -21.46 -2.29 -22.75
#